data_AF-U5C6R5-F1
#
_entry.id   AF-U5C6R5-F1
#
_cell.length_a   1.000
_cell.length_b   1.000
_cell.length_c   1.000
_cell.angle_alpha   90.00
_cell.angle_beta   90.00
_cell.angle_gamma   90.00
#
_symmetry.space_group_name_H-M   'P 1'
#
loop_
_entity.id
_entity.type
_entity.pdbx_description
1 polymer ?
#
loop_
_entity_poly.entity_id
_entity_poly.type
_entity_poly.pdbx_seq_one_letter_code
_entity_poly.pdbx_strand_id
1 'polypeptide(L)' 'MKAALKGQYLWVIFFLGIFLLNYPVLSIYNIPEVWYGIPVLYLLVFLIWAFLILVTFLVLHKSDKKKDA' A
#
# COMPACT_ATOMS: atom_id res chain seq x y z
N MET A 1 -10.54 16.23 16.88
CA MET A 1 -9.42 15.26 16.96
C MET A 1 -9.53 14.05 16.02
N LYS A 2 -10.67 13.34 15.90
CA LYS A 2 -10.77 12.11 15.07
C LYS A 2 -10.42 12.28 13.58
N ALA A 3 -10.76 13.42 12.98
CA ALA A 3 -10.44 13.71 11.56
C ALA A 3 -8.93 13.91 11.32
N ALA A 4 -8.21 14.51 12.28
CA ALA A 4 -6.77 14.70 12.19
C ALA A 4 -6.02 13.35 12.22
N LEU A 5 -6.47 12.41 13.05
CA LEU A 5 -5.93 11.04 13.09
C LEU A 5 -6.15 10.32 11.76
N LYS A 6 -7.32 10.45 11.13
CA LYS A 6 -7.61 9.86 9.80
C LYS A 6 -6.65 10.39 8.72
N GLY A 7 -6.42 11.70 8.70
CA GLY A 7 -5.43 12.31 7.80
C GLY A 7 -4.03 11.75 8.05
N GLN A 8 -3.64 11.59 9.31
CA GLN A 8 -2.34 11.03 9.68
C GLN A 8 -2.16 9.58 9.21
N TYR A 9 -3.17 8.71 9.34
CA TYR A 9 -3.09 7.33 8.85
C TYR A 9 -2.93 7.26 7.32
N LEU A 10 -3.65 8.12 6.59
CA LEU A 10 -3.52 8.21 5.12
C LEU A 10 -2.11 8.68 4.71
N TRP A 11 -1.54 9.66 5.42
CA TRP A 11 -0.16 10.08 5.21
C TRP A 11 0.83 8.94 5.46
N VAL A 12 0.65 8.17 6.54
CA VAL A 12 1.50 7.01 6.83
C VAL A 12 1.43 5.98 5.70
N ILE A 13 0.23 5.64 5.22
CA ILE A 13 0.04 4.69 4.10
C ILE A 13 0.70 5.23 2.82
N PHE A 14 0.59 6.54 2.56
CA PHE A 14 1.18 7.19 1.40
C PHE A 14 2.72 7.13 1.44
N PHE A 15 3.33 7.52 2.56
CA PHE A 15 4.79 7.44 2.72
C PHE A 15 5.28 5.99 2.70
N LEU A 16 4.50 5.06 3.26
CA LEU A 16 4.78 3.63 3.16
C LEU A 16 4.79 3.19 1.69
N GLY A 17 3.80 3.61 0.90
CA GLY A 17 3.76 3.34 -0.53
C GLY A 17 4.95 3.91 -1.30
N ILE A 18 5.33 5.16 -1.02
CA ILE A 18 6.54 5.78 -1.58
C ILE A 18 7.78 4.96 -1.23
N PHE A 19 7.92 4.53 0.02
CA PHE A 19 9.08 3.78 0.48
C PHE A 19 9.16 2.40 -0.18
N LEU A 20 8.05 1.65 -0.22
CA LEU A 20 8.01 0.30 -0.81
C LEU A 20 8.16 0.31 -2.34
N LEU A 21 7.67 1.35 -3.01
CA LEU A 21 7.69 1.46 -4.48
C LEU A 21 8.78 2.39 -4.99
N ASN A 22 9.77 2.76 -4.16
CA ASN A 22 10.90 3.53 -4.66
C ASN A 22 11.88 2.65 -5.46
N TYR A 23 12.63 3.27 -6.35
CA TYR A 23 13.60 2.57 -7.19
C TYR A 23 14.67 1.79 -6.38
N PRO A 24 15.26 2.33 -5.30
CA PRO A 24 16.22 1.58 -4.48
C PRO A 24 15.67 0.27 -3.91
N VAL A 25 14.43 0.27 -3.37
CA VAL A 25 13.81 -0.93 -2.81
C VAL A 25 13.41 -1.88 -3.94
N LEU A 26 12.84 -1.38 -5.04
CA LEU A 26 12.52 -2.20 -6.21
C LEU A 26 13.76 -2.87 -6.81
N SER A 27 14.92 -2.20 -6.78
CA SER A 27 16.19 -2.76 -7.24
C SER A 27 16.61 -4.01 -6.45
N ILE A 28 16.28 -4.08 -5.16
CA ILE A 28 16.55 -5.27 -4.32
C ILE A 28 15.70 -6.46 -4.79
N TYR A 29 14.47 -6.20 -5.25
CA TYR A 29 13.55 -7.22 -5.76
C TYR A 29 13.70 -7.48 -7.26
N ASN A 30 14.57 -6.74 -7.96
CA ASN A 30 14.78 -6.84 -9.40
C ASN A 30 15.66 -8.06 -9.75
N ILE A 31 15.19 -9.24 -9.35
CA ILE A 31 15.78 -10.52 -9.71
C ILE A 31 15.29 -10.93 -11.11
N PRO A 32 16.12 -11.62 -11.91
CA PRO A 32 15.75 -12.09 -13.26
C PRO A 32 14.75 -13.25 -13.24
N GLU A 33 14.03 -13.46 -12.14
CA GLU A 33 13.03 -14.50 -11.99
C GLU A 33 11.74 -14.12 -12.72
N VAL A 34 11.23 -15.06 -13.50
CA VAL A 34 10.03 -14.89 -14.32
C VAL A 34 9.02 -15.97 -13.98
N TRP A 35 7.77 -15.54 -13.80
CA TRP A 35 6.63 -16.40 -13.54
C TRP A 35 5.71 -16.41 -14.78
N TYR A 36 5.63 -17.54 -15.48
CA TYR A 36 4.95 -17.65 -16.81
C TYR A 36 5.39 -16.58 -17.83
N GLY A 37 6.67 -16.19 -17.81
CA GLY A 37 7.24 -15.17 -18.71
C GLY A 37 7.05 -13.73 -18.23
N ILE A 38 6.41 -13.51 -17.08
CA ILE A 38 6.24 -12.18 -16.47
C ILE A 38 7.27 -12.02 -15.34
N PRO A 39 8.09 -10.96 -15.33
CA PRO A 39 9.01 -10.71 -14.23
C PRO A 39 8.28 -10.62 -12.88
N VAL A 40 8.78 -11.35 -11.88
CA VAL A 40 8.20 -11.41 -10.53
C VAL A 40 8.07 -10.02 -9.91
N LEU A 41 8.97 -9.09 -10.26
CA LEU A 41 8.92 -7.70 -9.86
C LEU A 41 7.54 -7.06 -10.12
N TYR A 42 6.93 -7.31 -11.28
CA TYR A 42 5.62 -6.73 -11.60
C TYR A 42 4.53 -7.29 -10.70
N LEU A 43 4.54 -8.61 -10.43
CA LEU A 43 3.58 -9.23 -9.52
C LEU A 43 3.67 -8.61 -8.12
N LEU A 44 4.89 -8.39 -7.62
CA LEU A 44 5.12 -7.73 -6.33
C LEU A 44 4.61 -6.28 -6.31
N VAL A 45 4.89 -5.49 -7.35
CA VAL A 45 4.38 -4.11 -7.46
C VAL A 45 2.86 -4.10 -7.43
N PHE A 46 2.22 -4.97 -8.19
CA PHE A 46 0.75 -5.10 -8.20
C PHE A 46 0.20 -5.54 -6.84
N LEU A 47 0.86 -6.47 -6.16
CA LEU A 47 0.45 -6.92 -4.82
C LEU A 47 0.57 -5.80 -3.78
N ILE A 48 1.69 -5.05 -3.77
CA ILE A 48 1.88 -3.89 -2.88
C ILE A 48 0.80 -2.85 -3.16
N TRP A 49 0.53 -2.56 -4.43
CA TRP A 49 -0.50 -1.60 -4.82
C TRP A 49 -1.91 -2.03 -4.35
N ALA A 50 -2.28 -3.28 -4.59
CA ALA A 50 -3.56 -3.83 -4.11
C ALA A 50 -3.66 -3.81 -2.58
N PHE A 51 -2.55 -4.12 -1.88
CA PHE A 51 -2.48 -4.04 -0.43
C PHE A 51 -2.70 -2.61 0.09
N LEU A 52 -2.07 -1.59 -0.53
CA LEU A 52 -2.28 -0.19 -0.17
C LEU A 52 -3.74 0.24 -0.35
N ILE A 53 -4.40 -0.20 -1.44
CA ILE A 53 -5.83 0.05 -1.67
C ILE A 53 -6.67 -0.61 -0.58
N LEU A 54 -6.41 -1.87 -0.26
CA LEU A 54 -7.13 -2.61 0.78
C LEU A 54 -7.00 -1.92 2.15
N VAL A 55 -5.78 -1.56 2.55
CA VAL A 55 -5.52 -0.87 3.82
C VAL A 55 -6.21 0.49 3.84
N THR A 56 -6.15 1.24 2.75
CA THR A 56 -6.86 2.53 2.62
C THR A 56 -8.37 2.32 2.78
N PHE A 57 -8.95 1.36 2.09
CA PHE A 57 -10.37 1.01 2.19
C PHE A 57 -10.75 0.65 3.64
N LEU A 58 -9.96 -0.19 4.32
CA LEU A 58 -10.21 -0.58 5.70
C LEU A 58 -10.16 0.61 6.66
N VAL A 59 -9.19 1.53 6.50
CA VAL A 59 -9.07 2.73 7.33
C VAL A 59 -10.25 3.68 7.12
N LEU A 60 -10.69 3.85 5.87
CA LEU A 60 -11.86 4.66 5.54
C LEU A 60 -13.15 4.03 6.10
N HIS A 61 -13.37 2.73 5.87
CA HIS A 61 -14.59 2.02 6.27
C HIS A 61 -14.73 1.86 7.79
N LYS A 62 -13.63 1.56 8.50
CA LYS A 62 -13.63 1.43 9.97
C LYS A 62 -14.01 2.74 10.67
N SER A 63 -13.82 3.87 10.00
CA SER A 63 -14.18 5.19 10.54
C SER A 63 -15.68 5.50 10.43
N ASP A 64 -16.38 4.92 9.45
CA ASP A 64 -17.83 5.10 9.26
C ASP A 64 -18.59 4.40 10.39
N LYS A 65 -18.21 3.15 10.69
CA LYS A 65 -18.81 2.32 11.74
C LYS A 65 -18.70 2.89 13.16
N LYS A 66 -17.83 3.88 13.40
CA LYS A 66 -17.63 4.51 14.73
C LYS A 66 -18.38 5.83 14.87
N LYS A 67 -19.16 6.24 13.86
CA LYS A 67 -20.03 7.41 13.89
C LYS A 67 -21.46 7.06 14.31
N ASP A 68 -21.82 5.78 14.23
CA ASP A 68 -23.15 5.22 14.53
C ASP A 68 -23.17 4.33 15.80
N ALA A 69 -22.16 4.44 16.65
CA ALA A 69 -22.07 3.75 17.95
C ALA A 69 -21.70 4.72 19.07
#